data_AF-A0A3D0DD29-F1
#
_entry.id   AF-A0A3D0DD29-F1
#
_cell.length_a   1.000
_cell.length_b   1.000
_cell.length_c   1.000
_cell.angle_alpha   90.00
_cell.angle_beta   90.00
_cell.angle_gamma   90.00
#
_symmetry.space_group_name_H-M   'P 1'
#
loop_
_entity.id
_entity.type
_entity.pdbx_description
1 polymer ?
#
loop_
_entity_poly.entity_id
_entity_poly.type
_entity_poly.pdbx_seq_one_letter_code
_entity_poly.pdbx_strand_id
1 'polypeptide(L)'
;MALKIIILAAFALMTIIVGIIASRKARSFSDFFLGGNDIGPWMTAFTYGAAYFSAVLFIGFAGKIGWDFGMSGLWIALGNSFIGVLGVWWILGPKIKKMSTDWDVQTMAEYFEKRYNSKALNIYTSICIFIFFIPYTAAVFMGLSYLFKANFNVEYTTALAFMGIFTAVYLVMGGYRSMTMIDVIFGIIMIAGVITLFFSTVSSGGGLDKIFAGLASVNPKLTSTVGPPGIWPLFCLVFLTSVAPFAMPQLVQKFYAIKDQRSIRIGMVASTIFSILIAGVAYFTGATARLFISPENAPAAFKNGKPVFDALVPEFLAKAVPEGLSILILLLVISASMSTLAALVLISSSTVSKDVYHRFINNKASDKRLTIMMRVCSAFFVLLSVIMAYFKPATIVSILGISWGSIGAAFLGPFVWG
;
A
#
# COMPACT_ATOMS: atom_id res chain seq x y z
N MET A 1 -19.64 12.14 -15.70
CA MET A 1 -20.06 11.34 -14.50
C MET A 1 -20.44 9.89 -14.83
N ALA A 2 -21.45 9.62 -15.66
CA ALA A 2 -21.94 8.25 -15.93
C ALA A 2 -20.84 7.27 -16.40
N LEU A 3 -19.97 7.70 -17.31
CA LEU A 3 -18.82 6.89 -17.77
C LEU A 3 -17.89 6.46 -16.62
N LYS A 4 -17.67 7.34 -15.63
CA LYS A 4 -16.84 7.04 -14.45
C LYS A 4 -17.43 5.90 -13.63
N ILE A 5 -18.75 5.95 -13.40
CA ILE A 5 -19.48 4.94 -12.65
C ILE A 5 -19.48 3.60 -13.40
N ILE A 6 -19.70 3.60 -14.72
CA ILE A 6 -19.70 2.39 -15.55
C ILE A 6 -18.35 1.67 -15.48
N ILE A 7 -17.26 2.42 -15.65
CA ILE A 7 -15.91 1.83 -15.61
C ILE A 7 -15.54 1.36 -14.20
N LEU A 8 -15.95 2.07 -13.14
CA LEU A 8 -15.78 1.59 -11.76
C LEU A 8 -16.58 0.31 -11.49
N ALA A 9 -17.82 0.23 -11.98
CA ALA A 9 -18.64 -0.97 -11.85
C ALA A 9 -18.01 -2.14 -12.62
N ALA A 10 -17.49 -1.91 -13.83
CA ALA A 10 -16.76 -2.91 -14.60
C ALA A 10 -15.48 -3.36 -13.90
N PHE A 11 -14.72 -2.43 -13.30
CA PHE A 11 -13.55 -2.74 -12.49
C PHE A 11 -13.92 -3.59 -11.27
N ALA A 12 -14.95 -3.21 -10.52
CA ALA A 12 -15.44 -3.96 -9.37
C ALA A 12 -15.90 -5.37 -9.78
N LEU A 13 -16.67 -5.48 -10.85
CA LEU A 13 -17.14 -6.75 -11.37
C LEU A 13 -15.98 -7.66 -11.81
N MET A 14 -14.98 -7.09 -12.51
CA MET A 14 -13.76 -7.81 -12.88
C MET A 14 -13.04 -8.37 -11.65
N THR A 15 -12.87 -7.56 -10.60
CA THR A 15 -12.20 -8.03 -9.36
C THR A 15 -12.95 -9.17 -8.69
N ILE A 16 -14.29 -9.10 -8.64
CA ILE A 16 -15.14 -10.15 -8.07
C ILE A 16 -15.04 -11.43 -8.93
N ILE A 17 -15.15 -11.32 -10.25
CA ILE A 17 -15.08 -12.46 -11.18
C ILE A 17 -13.73 -13.18 -11.06
N VAL A 18 -12.62 -12.44 -11.15
CA VAL A 18 -11.26 -13.01 -11.01
C VAL A 18 -11.10 -13.63 -9.62
N GLY A 19 -11.62 -12.96 -8.58
CA GLY A 19 -11.64 -13.46 -7.20
C GLY A 19 -12.33 -14.82 -7.06
N ILE A 20 -13.52 -14.98 -7.64
CA ILE A 20 -14.30 -16.22 -7.65
C ILE A 20 -13.61 -17.32 -8.45
N ILE A 21 -13.09 -17.01 -9.64
CA ILE A 21 -12.42 -18.00 -10.50
C ILE A 21 -11.18 -18.56 -9.79
N ALA A 22 -10.39 -17.69 -9.17
CA ALA A 22 -9.17 -18.09 -8.48
C ALA A 22 -9.44 -18.82 -7.15
N SER A 23 -10.52 -18.46 -6.42
CA SER A 23 -10.84 -19.11 -5.13
C SER A 23 -11.28 -20.57 -5.29
N ARG A 24 -11.82 -20.96 -6.44
CA ARG A 24 -12.16 -22.36 -6.77
C ARG A 24 -10.95 -23.31 -6.76
N LYS A 25 -9.73 -22.78 -6.81
CA LYS A 25 -8.48 -23.57 -6.80
C LYS A 25 -7.90 -23.79 -5.40
N ALA A 26 -8.38 -23.10 -4.36
CA ALA A 26 -7.86 -23.24 -3.01
C ALA A 26 -8.50 -24.44 -2.29
N ARG A 27 -7.70 -25.43 -1.90
CA ARG A 27 -8.17 -26.64 -1.19
C ARG A 27 -7.61 -26.77 0.23
N SER A 28 -6.53 -26.06 0.55
CA SER A 28 -5.87 -26.04 1.86
C SER A 28 -5.64 -24.63 2.40
N PHE A 29 -5.21 -24.51 3.66
CA PHE A 29 -4.77 -23.22 4.22
C PHE A 29 -3.59 -22.63 3.43
N SER A 30 -2.59 -23.44 3.07
CA SER A 30 -1.42 -22.98 2.30
C SER A 30 -1.81 -22.44 0.93
N ASP A 31 -2.78 -23.07 0.26
CA ASP A 31 -3.32 -22.54 -1.00
C ASP A 31 -4.03 -21.20 -0.81
N PHE A 32 -4.77 -21.06 0.29
CA PHE A 32 -5.48 -19.83 0.60
C PHE A 32 -4.53 -18.71 1.04
N PHE A 33 -3.49 -18.98 1.82
CA PHE A 33 -2.65 -17.95 2.43
C PHE A 33 -1.36 -17.65 1.65
N LEU A 34 -0.79 -18.63 0.95
CA LEU A 34 0.45 -18.48 0.18
C LEU A 34 0.28 -18.84 -1.31
N GLY A 35 -0.90 -19.29 -1.73
CA GLY A 35 -1.11 -19.74 -3.11
C GLY A 35 -0.37 -21.04 -3.44
N GLY A 36 -0.03 -21.84 -2.44
CA GLY A 36 0.66 -23.12 -2.61
C GLY A 36 2.17 -23.00 -2.88
N ASN A 37 2.79 -21.86 -2.56
CA ASN A 37 4.22 -21.60 -2.77
C ASN A 37 4.69 -21.70 -4.23
N ASP A 38 3.76 -21.56 -5.19
CA ASP A 38 4.01 -21.70 -6.63
C ASP A 38 3.72 -20.39 -7.39
N ILE A 39 4.02 -19.25 -6.79
CA ILE A 39 3.79 -17.96 -7.44
C ILE A 39 4.99 -17.59 -8.31
N GLY A 40 4.71 -17.45 -9.61
CA GLY A 40 5.70 -17.10 -10.63
C GLY A 40 6.25 -15.67 -10.55
N PRO A 41 7.27 -15.35 -11.37
CA PRO A 41 8.03 -14.10 -11.29
C PRO A 41 7.17 -12.84 -11.41
N TRP A 42 6.33 -12.76 -12.44
CA TRP A 42 5.53 -11.56 -12.74
C TRP A 42 4.43 -11.33 -11.71
N MET A 43 3.72 -12.38 -11.30
CA MET A 43 2.74 -12.30 -10.22
C MET A 43 3.39 -11.83 -8.92
N THR A 44 4.59 -12.33 -8.61
CA THR A 44 5.31 -11.91 -7.40
C THR A 44 5.76 -10.44 -7.49
N ALA A 45 6.26 -10.01 -8.64
CA ALA A 45 6.67 -8.62 -8.84
C ALA A 45 5.51 -7.64 -8.66
N PHE A 46 4.39 -7.90 -9.33
CA PHE A 46 3.22 -7.04 -9.28
C PHE A 46 2.54 -7.06 -7.91
N THR A 47 2.41 -8.22 -7.26
CA THR A 47 1.83 -8.29 -5.91
C THR A 47 2.73 -7.60 -4.87
N TYR A 48 4.07 -7.64 -5.04
CA TYR A 48 4.97 -6.91 -4.14
C TYR A 48 4.86 -5.39 -4.36
N GLY A 49 4.97 -4.95 -5.61
CA GLY A 49 4.88 -3.53 -5.95
C GLY A 49 3.52 -2.92 -5.58
N ALA A 50 2.42 -3.61 -5.91
CA ALA A 50 1.07 -3.13 -5.64
C ALA A 50 0.71 -3.17 -4.14
N ALA A 51 1.26 -4.10 -3.36
CA ALA A 51 1.07 -4.12 -1.90
C ALA A 51 1.95 -3.09 -1.16
N TYR A 52 3.00 -2.59 -1.81
CA TYR A 52 3.89 -1.60 -1.20
C TYR A 52 3.35 -0.18 -1.30
N PHE A 53 2.58 0.12 -2.34
CA PHE A 53 2.04 1.45 -2.62
C PHE A 53 0.52 1.48 -2.59
N SER A 54 -0.05 2.53 -2.00
CA SER A 54 -1.50 2.70 -1.85
C SER A 54 -1.89 4.18 -1.96
N ALA A 55 -3.17 4.48 -1.71
CA ALA A 55 -3.62 5.85 -1.44
C ALA A 55 -2.79 6.56 -0.38
N VAL A 56 -2.13 5.85 0.54
CA VAL A 56 -1.23 6.47 1.51
C VAL A 56 -0.04 7.16 0.83
N LEU A 57 0.53 6.56 -0.23
CA LEU A 57 1.57 7.20 -1.03
C LEU A 57 0.99 8.38 -1.83
N PHE A 58 -0.03 8.11 -2.65
CA PHE A 58 -0.54 9.07 -3.62
C PHE A 58 -1.30 10.25 -3.01
N ILE A 59 -1.86 10.10 -1.81
CA ILE A 59 -2.67 11.13 -1.17
C ILE A 59 -1.95 11.65 0.07
N GLY A 60 -1.63 10.76 1.01
CA GLY A 60 -0.98 11.17 2.26
C GLY A 60 0.43 11.72 2.03
N PHE A 61 1.35 10.88 1.56
CA PHE A 61 2.76 11.25 1.41
C PHE A 61 2.96 12.27 0.29
N ALA A 62 2.36 12.08 -0.88
CA ALA A 62 2.43 13.08 -1.93
C ALA A 62 1.82 14.42 -1.47
N GLY A 63 0.66 14.40 -0.80
CA GLY A 63 0.00 15.61 -0.31
C GLY A 63 0.77 16.33 0.77
N LYS A 64 1.28 15.64 1.79
CA LYS A 64 2.03 16.28 2.88
C LYS A 64 3.51 16.47 2.52
N ILE A 65 4.20 15.37 2.22
CA ILE A 65 5.64 15.37 2.05
C ILE A 65 6.04 15.98 0.70
N GLY A 66 5.31 15.70 -0.38
CA GLY A 66 5.52 16.41 -1.65
C GLY A 66 5.31 17.93 -1.51
N TRP A 67 4.25 18.34 -0.80
CA TRP A 67 3.98 19.75 -0.54
C TRP A 67 4.99 20.43 0.38
N ASP A 68 5.51 19.74 1.39
CA ASP A 68 6.48 20.37 2.29
C ASP A 68 7.90 20.38 1.69
N PHE A 69 8.34 19.27 1.10
CA PHE A 69 9.71 19.04 0.63
C PHE A 69 9.97 19.44 -0.82
N GLY A 70 8.91 19.68 -1.61
CA GLY A 70 9.06 19.94 -3.04
C GLY A 70 9.79 18.79 -3.74
N MET A 71 10.71 19.12 -4.64
CA MET A 71 11.47 18.16 -5.43
C MET A 71 12.44 17.30 -4.61
N SER A 72 12.83 17.75 -3.42
CA SER A 72 13.66 16.92 -2.52
C SER A 72 12.91 15.69 -2.00
N GLY A 73 11.58 15.65 -2.10
CA GLY A 73 10.79 14.43 -1.87
C GLY A 73 11.14 13.27 -2.79
N LEU A 74 11.77 13.52 -3.94
CA LEU A 74 12.27 12.46 -4.83
C LEU A 74 13.40 11.63 -4.19
N TRP A 75 14.14 12.15 -3.21
CA TRP A 75 15.09 11.34 -2.45
C TRP A 75 14.40 10.22 -1.68
N ILE A 76 13.16 10.46 -1.22
CA ILE A 76 12.33 9.45 -0.56
C ILE A 76 11.89 8.40 -1.59
N ALA A 77 11.53 8.80 -2.80
CA ALA A 77 11.24 7.86 -3.88
C ALA A 77 12.43 6.94 -4.21
N LEU A 78 13.62 7.52 -4.31
CA LEU A 78 14.87 6.79 -4.59
C LEU A 78 15.22 5.87 -3.42
N GLY A 79 15.15 6.34 -2.19
CA GLY A 79 15.35 5.52 -0.99
C GLY A 79 14.39 4.34 -0.95
N ASN A 80 13.09 4.59 -1.13
CA ASN A 80 12.07 3.55 -1.12
C ASN A 80 12.37 2.48 -2.17
N SER A 81 12.88 2.88 -3.34
CA SER A 81 13.15 1.97 -4.46
C SER A 81 14.44 1.19 -4.29
N PHE A 82 15.55 1.86 -3.99
CA PHE A 82 16.87 1.22 -3.94
C PHE A 82 17.16 0.55 -2.59
N ILE A 83 16.74 1.15 -1.48
CA ILE A 83 16.91 0.56 -0.16
C ILE A 83 15.69 -0.32 0.14
N GLY A 84 14.48 0.24 0.07
CA GLY A 84 13.26 -0.44 0.51
C GLY A 84 12.71 -1.54 -0.40
N VAL A 85 13.02 -1.52 -1.69
CA VAL A 85 12.63 -2.61 -2.62
C VAL A 85 13.85 -3.42 -3.01
N LEU A 86 14.80 -2.82 -3.74
CA LEU A 86 15.97 -3.54 -4.23
C LEU A 86 16.76 -4.19 -3.08
N GLY A 87 17.04 -3.45 -2.01
CA GLY A 87 17.73 -3.97 -0.82
C GLY A 87 17.02 -5.16 -0.18
N VAL A 88 15.70 -5.08 0.01
CA VAL A 88 14.90 -6.19 0.56
C VAL A 88 14.98 -7.43 -0.34
N TRP A 89 14.74 -7.27 -1.64
CA TRP A 89 14.78 -8.37 -2.59
C TRP A 89 16.17 -9.01 -2.71
N TRP A 90 17.23 -8.19 -2.71
CA TRP A 90 18.59 -8.65 -2.88
C TRP A 90 19.15 -9.32 -1.63
N ILE A 91 18.93 -8.73 -0.45
CA ILE A 91 19.53 -9.18 0.81
C ILE A 91 18.65 -10.23 1.49
N LEU A 92 17.35 -9.97 1.60
CA LEU A 92 16.43 -10.78 2.39
C LEU A 92 15.70 -11.83 1.56
N GLY A 93 15.30 -11.50 0.33
CA GLY A 93 14.47 -12.38 -0.52
C GLY A 93 14.95 -13.85 -0.56
N PRO A 94 16.21 -14.13 -0.95
CA PRO A 94 16.74 -15.50 -0.99
C PRO A 94 16.79 -16.18 0.38
N LYS A 95 17.13 -15.42 1.43
CA LYS A 95 17.27 -15.94 2.80
C LYS A 95 15.91 -16.34 3.38
N ILE A 96 14.92 -15.45 3.23
CA ILE A 96 13.55 -15.68 3.68
C ILE A 96 12.98 -16.91 2.99
N LYS A 97 13.09 -17.00 1.66
CA LYS A 97 12.54 -18.14 0.91
C LYS A 97 13.17 -19.47 1.32
N LYS A 98 14.50 -19.48 1.49
CA LYS A 98 15.20 -20.68 1.95
C LYS A 98 14.71 -21.10 3.34
N MET A 99 14.79 -20.19 4.32
CA MET A 99 14.41 -20.48 5.71
C MET A 99 12.93 -20.85 5.85
N SER A 100 12.04 -20.22 5.09
CA SER A 100 10.61 -20.56 5.13
C SER A 100 10.33 -21.97 4.63
N THR A 101 11.10 -22.42 3.64
CA THR A 101 11.02 -23.79 3.10
C THR A 101 11.65 -24.79 4.08
N ASP A 102 12.84 -24.49 4.60
CA ASP A 102 13.58 -25.36 5.51
C ASP A 102 12.85 -25.56 6.85
N TRP A 103 12.14 -24.54 7.34
CA TRP A 103 11.42 -24.59 8.62
C TRP A 103 9.91 -24.86 8.50
N ASP A 104 9.39 -24.96 7.27
CA ASP A 104 7.96 -25.09 6.96
C ASP A 104 7.10 -24.06 7.71
N VAL A 105 7.50 -22.79 7.62
CA VAL A 105 6.79 -21.65 8.23
C VAL A 105 6.05 -20.86 7.17
N GLN A 106 4.86 -20.36 7.52
CA GLN A 106 4.00 -19.64 6.58
C GLN A 106 3.78 -18.19 7.00
N THR A 107 3.88 -17.88 8.30
CA THR A 107 3.68 -16.53 8.83
C THR A 107 4.98 -15.97 9.40
N MET A 108 5.03 -14.65 9.54
CA MET A 108 6.16 -13.98 10.19
C MET A 108 6.27 -14.32 11.68
N ALA A 109 5.13 -14.59 12.35
CA ALA A 109 5.12 -15.03 13.74
C ALA A 109 5.73 -16.43 13.91
N GLU A 110 5.37 -17.38 13.02
CA GLU A 110 5.99 -18.71 12.98
C GLU A 110 7.49 -18.62 12.67
N TYR A 111 7.87 -17.74 11.74
CA TYR A 111 9.28 -17.51 11.40
C TYR A 111 10.09 -17.05 12.61
N PHE A 112 9.59 -16.09 13.38
CA PHE A 112 10.26 -15.64 14.61
C PHE A 112 10.21 -16.69 15.73
N GLU A 113 9.13 -17.45 15.85
CA GLU A 113 9.07 -18.57 16.80
C GLU A 113 10.20 -19.57 16.54
N LYS A 114 10.40 -19.97 15.28
CA LYS A 114 11.42 -20.94 14.90
C LYS A 114 12.83 -20.39 15.05
N ARG A 115 13.05 -19.16 14.62
CA ARG A 115 14.36 -18.48 14.68
C ARG A 115 14.87 -18.35 16.11
N TYR A 116 14.00 -18.00 17.06
CA TYR A 116 14.36 -17.74 18.45
C TYR A 116 13.92 -18.84 19.43
N ASN A 117 13.32 -19.93 18.94
CA ASN A 117 12.70 -20.98 19.73
C ASN A 117 11.77 -20.44 20.85
N SER A 118 10.96 -19.41 20.53
CA SER A 118 10.16 -18.66 21.53
C SER A 118 8.70 -18.51 21.12
N LYS A 119 7.81 -19.24 21.81
CA LYS A 119 6.35 -19.11 21.66
C LYS A 119 5.83 -17.73 22.08
N ALA A 120 6.47 -17.09 23.05
CA ALA A 120 6.10 -15.74 23.47
C ALA A 120 6.33 -14.73 22.33
N LEU A 121 7.41 -14.90 21.55
CA LEU A 121 7.70 -14.04 20.40
C LEU A 121 6.67 -14.23 19.27
N ASN A 122 6.14 -15.44 19.09
CA ASN A 122 5.01 -15.69 18.17
C ASN A 122 3.80 -14.82 18.54
N ILE A 123 3.36 -14.90 19.80
CA ILE A 123 2.19 -14.16 20.31
C ILE A 123 2.42 -12.66 20.21
N TYR A 124 3.59 -12.19 20.65
CA TYR A 124 3.97 -10.77 20.56
C TYR A 124 3.90 -10.26 19.11
N THR A 125 4.47 -11.02 18.17
CA THR A 125 4.45 -10.68 16.74
C THR A 125 3.01 -10.62 16.21
N SER A 126 2.20 -11.61 16.56
CA SER A 126 0.79 -11.69 16.15
C SER A 126 -0.03 -10.49 16.64
N ILE A 127 0.16 -10.10 17.91
CA ILE A 127 -0.50 -8.93 18.51
C ILE A 127 -0.04 -7.64 17.84
N CYS A 128 1.27 -7.44 17.67
CA CYS A 128 1.82 -6.26 17.02
C CYS A 128 1.30 -6.11 15.58
N ILE A 129 1.30 -7.18 14.79
CA ILE A 129 0.75 -7.17 13.43
C ILE A 129 -0.73 -6.76 13.45
N PHE A 130 -1.54 -7.42 14.28
CA PHE A 130 -2.98 -7.16 14.32
C PHE A 130 -3.28 -5.71 14.73
N ILE A 131 -2.65 -5.22 15.80
CA ILE A 131 -2.90 -3.87 16.33
C ILE A 131 -2.38 -2.80 15.37
N PHE A 132 -1.15 -2.93 14.87
CA PHE A 132 -0.52 -1.87 14.09
C PHE A 132 -0.89 -1.90 12.61
N PHE A 133 -1.49 -2.96 12.07
CA PHE A 133 -2.08 -2.89 10.73
C PHE A 133 -3.43 -2.18 10.69
N ILE A 134 -4.20 -2.12 11.78
CA ILE A 134 -5.47 -1.34 11.85
C ILE A 134 -5.25 0.12 11.44
N PRO A 135 -4.30 0.89 12.02
CA PRO A 135 -4.05 2.26 11.58
C PRO A 135 -3.62 2.34 10.12
N TYR A 136 -2.82 1.39 9.61
CA TYR A 136 -2.46 1.40 8.18
C TYR A 136 -3.70 1.22 7.30
N THR A 137 -4.50 0.20 7.55
CA THR A 137 -5.74 -0.05 6.81
C THR A 137 -6.71 1.14 6.90
N ALA A 138 -6.83 1.77 8.07
CA ALA A 138 -7.60 2.99 8.26
C ALA A 138 -7.08 4.15 7.38
N ALA A 139 -5.76 4.36 7.34
CA ALA A 139 -5.14 5.41 6.52
C ALA A 139 -5.39 5.20 5.01
N VAL A 140 -5.40 3.95 4.55
CA VAL A 140 -5.75 3.62 3.15
C VAL A 140 -7.23 3.94 2.87
N PHE A 141 -8.15 3.58 3.76
CA PHE A 141 -9.57 3.91 3.63
C PHE A 141 -9.83 5.42 3.65
N MET A 142 -9.12 6.17 4.49
CA MET A 142 -9.20 7.63 4.52
C MET A 142 -8.83 8.23 3.16
N GLY A 143 -7.70 7.80 2.58
CA GLY A 143 -7.24 8.28 1.28
C GLY A 143 -8.27 7.99 0.17
N LEU A 144 -8.76 6.75 0.09
CA LEU A 144 -9.81 6.40 -0.87
C LEU A 144 -11.08 7.25 -0.70
N SER A 145 -11.51 7.48 0.54
CA SER A 145 -12.71 8.27 0.83
C SER A 145 -12.55 9.73 0.41
N TYR A 146 -11.38 10.33 0.61
CA TYR A 146 -11.07 11.68 0.10
C TYR A 146 -11.05 11.73 -1.43
N LEU A 147 -10.49 10.71 -2.08
CA LEU A 147 -10.45 10.61 -3.53
C LEU A 147 -11.86 10.54 -4.14
N PHE A 148 -12.73 9.71 -3.56
CA PHE A 148 -14.12 9.59 -3.99
C PHE A 148 -14.89 10.88 -3.77
N LYS A 149 -14.71 11.53 -2.60
CA LYS A 149 -15.30 12.84 -2.33
C LYS A 149 -14.93 13.88 -3.40
N ALA A 150 -13.64 14.00 -3.73
CA ALA A 150 -13.17 14.97 -4.72
C ALA A 150 -13.65 14.67 -6.16
N ASN A 151 -13.80 13.40 -6.53
CA ASN A 151 -14.11 13.02 -7.93
C ASN A 151 -15.59 12.80 -8.23
N PHE A 152 -16.38 12.43 -7.23
CA PHE A 152 -17.80 12.10 -7.37
C PHE A 152 -18.72 13.00 -6.55
N ASN A 153 -18.16 13.95 -5.78
CA ASN A 153 -18.90 14.82 -4.87
C ASN A 153 -19.79 14.04 -3.87
N VAL A 154 -19.32 12.85 -3.47
CA VAL A 154 -19.98 12.01 -2.46
C VAL A 154 -19.46 12.35 -1.07
N GLU A 155 -20.33 12.22 -0.06
CA GLU A 155 -19.91 12.42 1.32
C GLU A 155 -18.81 11.42 1.71
N TYR A 156 -17.84 11.89 2.51
CA TYR A 156 -16.73 11.07 2.98
C TYR A 156 -17.20 9.77 3.67
N THR A 157 -18.22 9.87 4.53
CA THR A 157 -18.75 8.75 5.33
C THR A 157 -19.41 7.70 4.43
N THR A 158 -20.15 8.13 3.41
CA THR A 158 -20.72 7.27 2.37
C THR A 158 -19.65 6.56 1.56
N ALA A 159 -18.61 7.30 1.13
CA ALA A 159 -17.47 6.70 0.43
C ALA A 159 -16.74 5.68 1.31
N LEU A 160 -16.51 6.00 2.58
CA LEU A 160 -15.88 5.11 3.55
C LEU A 160 -16.69 3.82 3.77
N ALA A 161 -18.00 3.94 3.98
CA ALA A 161 -18.89 2.80 4.16
C ALA A 161 -18.91 1.91 2.91
N PHE A 162 -19.00 2.50 1.72
CA PHE A 162 -18.94 1.77 0.45
C PHE A 162 -17.62 1.02 0.30
N MET A 163 -16.48 1.68 0.52
CA MET A 163 -15.16 1.03 0.42
C MET A 163 -15.00 -0.07 1.48
N GLY A 164 -15.47 0.13 2.72
CA GLY A 164 -15.44 -0.88 3.77
C GLY A 164 -16.23 -2.13 3.41
N ILE A 165 -17.48 -1.96 2.94
CA ILE A 165 -18.35 -3.08 2.51
C ILE A 165 -17.75 -3.78 1.30
N PHE A 166 -17.34 -3.03 0.28
CA PHE A 166 -16.72 -3.58 -0.92
C PHE A 166 -15.48 -4.40 -0.55
N THR A 167 -14.62 -3.84 0.32
CA THR A 167 -13.42 -4.51 0.81
C THR A 167 -13.72 -5.78 1.59
N ALA A 168 -14.70 -5.76 2.49
CA ALA A 168 -15.13 -6.96 3.21
C ALA A 168 -15.62 -8.06 2.25
N VAL A 169 -16.41 -7.71 1.23
CA VAL A 169 -16.98 -8.69 0.28
C VAL A 169 -15.88 -9.39 -0.52
N TYR A 170 -14.98 -8.66 -1.20
CA TYR A 170 -14.00 -9.32 -2.06
C TYR A 170 -12.92 -10.09 -1.27
N LEU A 171 -12.58 -9.61 -0.06
CA LEU A 171 -11.56 -10.25 0.78
C LEU A 171 -12.05 -11.50 1.50
N VAL A 172 -13.32 -11.53 1.90
CA VAL A 172 -13.93 -12.75 2.43
C VAL A 172 -13.95 -13.85 1.35
N MET A 173 -14.09 -13.46 0.09
CA MET A 173 -14.17 -14.39 -1.04
C MET A 173 -12.80 -14.86 -1.57
N GLY A 174 -11.77 -14.01 -1.47
CA GLY A 174 -10.46 -14.24 -2.10
C GLY A 174 -9.38 -14.78 -1.15
N GLY A 175 -8.60 -15.75 -1.63
CA GLY A 175 -7.31 -16.12 -1.02
C GLY A 175 -6.14 -15.38 -1.67
N TYR A 176 -4.93 -15.60 -1.17
CA TYR A 176 -3.68 -15.05 -1.68
C TYR A 176 -3.48 -15.30 -3.17
N ARG A 177 -3.81 -16.49 -3.69
CA ARG A 177 -3.73 -16.74 -5.14
C ARG A 177 -4.65 -15.82 -5.94
N SER A 178 -5.90 -15.63 -5.50
CA SER A 178 -6.82 -14.65 -6.09
C SER A 178 -6.25 -13.24 -6.06
N MET A 179 -5.69 -12.84 -4.91
CA MET A 179 -5.03 -11.56 -4.72
C MET A 179 -3.89 -11.36 -5.74
N THR A 180 -2.98 -12.32 -5.89
CA THR A 180 -1.84 -12.20 -6.82
C THR A 180 -2.28 -12.07 -8.29
N MET A 181 -3.37 -12.72 -8.69
CA MET A 181 -3.89 -12.61 -10.07
C MET A 181 -4.51 -11.23 -10.31
N ILE A 182 -5.28 -10.73 -9.34
CA ILE A 182 -5.85 -9.38 -9.38
C ILE A 182 -4.74 -8.32 -9.37
N ASP A 183 -3.69 -8.53 -8.58
CA ASP A 183 -2.56 -7.62 -8.47
C ASP A 183 -1.78 -7.44 -9.77
N VAL A 184 -1.73 -8.46 -10.65
CA VAL A 184 -1.15 -8.29 -11.99
C VAL A 184 -1.95 -7.26 -12.80
N ILE A 185 -3.28 -7.37 -12.77
CA ILE A 185 -4.17 -6.45 -13.48
C ILE A 185 -4.05 -5.04 -12.88
N PHE A 186 -4.07 -4.94 -11.55
CA PHE A 186 -3.89 -3.70 -10.81
C PHE A 186 -2.53 -3.06 -11.09
N GLY A 187 -1.47 -3.85 -11.14
CA GLY A 187 -0.12 -3.38 -11.47
C GLY A 187 -0.04 -2.79 -12.88
N ILE A 188 -0.70 -3.41 -13.87
CA ILE A 188 -0.78 -2.85 -15.23
C ILE A 188 -1.56 -1.53 -15.23
N ILE A 189 -2.70 -1.47 -14.53
CA ILE A 189 -3.49 -0.24 -14.36
C ILE A 189 -2.65 0.85 -13.69
N MET A 190 -1.86 0.50 -12.67
CA MET A 190 -0.98 1.42 -11.97
C MET A 190 0.15 1.95 -12.88
N ILE A 191 0.76 1.11 -13.71
CA ILE A 191 1.77 1.58 -14.67
C ILE A 191 1.14 2.54 -15.69
N ALA A 192 -0.01 2.17 -16.26
CA ALA A 192 -0.70 3.02 -17.23
C ALA A 192 -1.11 4.36 -16.58
N GLY A 193 -1.75 4.31 -15.41
CA GLY A 193 -2.23 5.51 -14.72
C GLY A 193 -1.11 6.43 -14.25
N VAL A 194 0.05 5.90 -13.86
CA VAL A 194 1.15 6.74 -13.38
C VAL A 194 1.88 7.41 -14.53
N ILE A 195 2.04 6.71 -15.67
CA ILE A 195 2.57 7.28 -16.90
C ILE A 195 1.64 8.42 -17.37
N THR A 196 0.33 8.17 -17.41
CA THR A 196 -0.67 9.18 -17.75
C THR A 196 -0.63 10.36 -16.79
N LEU A 197 -0.53 10.13 -15.47
CA LEU A 197 -0.44 11.17 -14.47
C LEU A 197 0.80 12.05 -14.69
N PHE A 198 1.96 11.46 -14.93
CA PHE A 198 3.20 12.19 -15.18
C PHE A 198 3.06 13.10 -16.41
N PHE A 199 2.69 12.54 -17.56
CA PHE A 199 2.58 13.32 -18.80
C PHE A 199 1.47 14.39 -18.72
N SER A 200 0.34 14.09 -18.08
CA SER A 200 -0.72 15.08 -17.87
C SER A 200 -0.25 16.24 -16.99
N THR A 201 0.47 15.95 -15.90
CA THR A 201 1.00 16.97 -14.99
C THR A 201 2.03 17.85 -15.71
N VAL A 202 2.95 17.25 -16.46
CA VAL A 202 3.96 17.98 -17.22
C VAL A 202 3.33 18.85 -18.32
N SER A 203 2.36 18.30 -19.04
CA SER A 203 1.66 19.03 -20.11
C SER A 203 0.84 20.20 -19.55
N SER A 204 0.03 19.98 -18.51
CA SER A 204 -0.76 21.04 -17.86
C SER A 204 0.13 22.12 -17.23
N GLY A 205 1.32 21.75 -16.74
CA GLY A 205 2.31 22.69 -16.21
C GLY A 205 3.11 23.45 -17.27
N GLY A 206 2.88 23.17 -18.56
CA GLY A 206 3.56 23.82 -19.67
C GLY A 206 5.01 23.35 -19.89
N GLY A 207 5.35 22.15 -19.44
CA GLY A 207 6.68 21.55 -19.54
C GLY A 207 7.43 21.54 -18.21
N LEU A 208 8.48 20.69 -18.12
CA LEU A 208 9.29 20.57 -16.91
C LEU A 208 9.97 21.89 -16.55
N ASP A 209 10.51 22.62 -17.53
CA ASP A 209 11.20 23.89 -17.27
C ASP A 209 10.30 24.93 -16.59
N LYS A 210 9.04 25.05 -17.05
CA LYS A 210 8.05 25.95 -16.46
C LYS A 210 7.61 25.49 -15.07
N ILE A 211 7.48 24.19 -14.85
CA ILE A 211 7.18 23.62 -13.54
C ILE A 211 8.29 23.97 -12.55
N PHE A 212 9.56 23.73 -12.91
CA PHE A 212 10.70 24.03 -12.03
C PHE A 212 10.84 25.53 -11.78
N ALA A 213 10.69 26.37 -12.82
CA ALA A 213 10.68 27.82 -12.67
C ALA A 213 9.54 28.32 -11.77
N GLY A 214 8.33 27.75 -11.91
CA GLY A 214 7.18 28.07 -11.09
C GLY A 214 7.33 27.63 -9.64
N LEU A 215 7.92 26.45 -9.38
CA LEU A 215 8.23 26.04 -8.02
C LEU A 215 9.28 26.96 -7.38
N ALA A 216 10.32 27.33 -8.13
CA ALA A 216 11.36 28.22 -7.66
C ALA A 216 10.86 29.64 -7.39
N SER A 217 9.87 30.13 -8.14
CA SER A 217 9.24 31.44 -7.89
C SER A 217 8.39 31.44 -6.62
N VAL A 218 7.74 30.32 -6.28
CA VAL A 218 7.03 30.17 -5.00
C VAL A 218 8.03 30.15 -3.83
N ASN A 219 9.06 29.31 -3.92
CA ASN A 219 10.17 29.28 -2.98
C ASN A 219 11.35 28.55 -3.64
N PRO A 220 12.53 29.18 -3.81
CA PRO A 220 13.69 28.55 -4.45
C PRO A 220 14.13 27.24 -3.79
N LYS A 221 13.85 27.05 -2.50
CA LYS A 221 14.16 25.80 -1.79
C LYS A 221 13.28 24.62 -2.20
N LEU A 222 12.20 24.81 -2.97
CA LEU A 222 11.35 23.71 -3.43
C LEU A 222 11.98 22.92 -4.58
N THR A 223 12.96 23.49 -5.27
CA THR A 223 13.71 22.82 -6.34
C THR A 223 15.15 22.49 -5.95
N SER A 224 15.58 22.83 -4.72
CA SER A 224 16.89 22.49 -4.21
C SER A 224 17.01 21.00 -3.86
N THR A 225 18.25 20.52 -3.79
CA THR A 225 18.57 19.13 -3.40
C THR A 225 18.03 18.78 -2.02
N VAL A 226 18.05 19.74 -1.10
CA VAL A 226 17.43 19.67 0.22
C VAL A 226 16.42 20.80 0.32
N GLY A 227 15.13 20.45 0.28
CA GLY A 227 14.04 21.39 0.48
C GLY A 227 13.66 21.57 1.94
N PRO A 228 12.71 22.49 2.24
CA PRO A 228 12.12 22.58 3.56
C PRO A 228 11.46 21.26 3.96
N PRO A 229 11.34 20.92 5.24
CA PRO A 229 11.90 21.57 6.43
C PRO A 229 13.42 21.36 6.63
N GLY A 230 14.14 20.66 5.75
CA GLY A 230 15.60 20.52 5.81
C GLY A 230 16.10 19.08 5.75
N ILE A 231 17.42 18.90 5.86
CA ILE A 231 18.09 17.62 5.63
C ILE A 231 17.76 16.57 6.69
N TRP A 232 17.62 16.96 7.96
CA TRP A 232 17.38 16.00 9.04
C TRP A 232 16.00 15.35 8.94
N PRO A 233 14.89 16.10 8.81
CA PRO A 233 13.59 15.49 8.54
C PRO A 233 13.55 14.67 7.25
N LEU A 234 14.25 15.12 6.19
CA LEU A 234 14.34 14.37 4.93
C LEU A 234 15.02 13.03 5.16
N PHE A 235 16.17 13.02 5.84
CA PHE A 235 16.91 11.81 6.19
C PHE A 235 16.05 10.87 7.03
N CYS A 236 15.38 11.36 8.08
CA CYS A 236 14.50 10.55 8.92
C CYS A 236 13.37 9.90 8.10
N LEU A 237 12.78 10.63 7.16
CA LEU A 237 11.73 10.08 6.29
C LEU A 237 12.28 9.04 5.31
N VAL A 238 13.39 9.34 4.62
CA VAL A 238 14.07 8.38 3.74
C VAL A 238 14.40 7.11 4.52
N PHE A 239 14.98 7.24 5.71
CA PHE A 239 15.33 6.10 6.56
C PHE A 239 14.08 5.30 6.95
N LEU A 240 13.06 5.96 7.53
CA LEU A 240 11.84 5.30 7.99
C LEU A 240 11.15 4.55 6.85
N THR A 241 10.89 5.21 5.72
CA THR A 241 10.10 4.62 4.64
C THR A 241 10.90 3.59 3.82
N SER A 242 12.23 3.64 3.86
CA SER A 242 13.07 2.71 3.09
C SER A 242 13.63 1.55 3.89
N VAL A 243 13.81 1.69 5.21
CA VAL A 243 14.30 0.60 6.06
C VAL A 243 13.16 -0.23 6.64
N ALA A 244 12.04 0.39 7.01
CA ALA A 244 10.88 -0.35 7.53
C ALA A 244 10.41 -1.53 6.64
N PRO A 245 10.43 -1.45 5.28
CA PRO A 245 10.09 -2.57 4.39
C PRO A 245 10.80 -3.89 4.66
N PHE A 246 12.02 -3.86 5.23
CA PHE A 246 12.81 -5.06 5.55
C PHE A 246 12.13 -5.98 6.56
N ALA A 247 11.20 -5.45 7.37
CA ALA A 247 10.49 -6.21 8.38
C ALA A 247 8.97 -6.06 8.27
N MET A 248 8.47 -5.65 7.11
CA MET A 248 7.02 -5.50 6.87
C MET A 248 6.40 -6.86 6.55
N PRO A 249 5.50 -7.41 7.39
CA PRO A 249 4.89 -8.72 7.16
C PRO A 249 4.25 -8.86 5.78
N GLN A 250 3.61 -7.81 5.27
CA GLN A 250 2.93 -7.77 3.97
C GLN A 250 3.84 -7.85 2.76
N LEU A 251 5.11 -7.46 2.92
CA LEU A 251 6.13 -7.60 1.89
C LEU A 251 6.88 -8.92 2.07
N VAL A 252 7.18 -9.29 3.31
CA VAL A 252 7.87 -10.54 3.67
C VAL A 252 7.07 -11.76 3.21
N GLN A 253 5.73 -11.74 3.36
CA GLN A 253 4.85 -12.83 2.93
C GLN A 253 5.06 -13.24 1.46
N LYS A 254 5.41 -12.27 0.60
CA LYS A 254 5.60 -12.51 -0.82
C LYS A 254 6.77 -13.46 -1.10
N PHE A 255 7.80 -13.44 -0.27
CA PHE A 255 8.95 -14.34 -0.36
C PHE A 255 8.66 -15.75 0.18
N TYR A 256 7.68 -15.92 1.07
CA TYR A 256 7.22 -17.26 1.46
C TYR A 256 6.55 -17.97 0.27
N ALA A 257 5.72 -17.23 -0.46
CA ALA A 257 4.91 -17.72 -1.57
C ALA A 257 5.65 -17.90 -2.91
N ILE A 258 6.84 -17.31 -3.07
CA ILE A 258 7.55 -17.31 -4.35
C ILE A 258 8.06 -18.71 -4.69
N LYS A 259 7.96 -19.11 -5.97
CA LYS A 259 8.29 -20.48 -6.36
C LYS A 259 9.78 -20.84 -6.34
N ASP A 260 10.65 -19.95 -6.84
CA ASP A 260 12.04 -20.28 -7.12
C ASP A 260 12.96 -19.04 -7.12
N GLN A 261 14.28 -19.29 -7.12
CA GLN A 261 15.31 -18.25 -7.11
C GLN A 261 15.30 -17.38 -8.37
N ARG A 262 14.90 -17.93 -9.53
CA ARG A 262 14.76 -17.17 -10.78
C ARG A 262 13.68 -16.10 -10.62
N SER A 263 12.58 -16.48 -9.96
CA SER A 263 11.46 -15.59 -9.66
C SER A 263 11.88 -14.48 -8.71
N ILE A 264 12.81 -14.77 -7.79
CA ILE A 264 13.43 -13.76 -6.93
C ILE A 264 14.16 -12.70 -7.76
N ARG A 265 15.00 -13.13 -8.71
CA ARG A 265 15.79 -12.21 -9.55
C ARG A 265 14.91 -11.34 -10.44
N ILE A 266 13.90 -11.91 -11.09
CA ILE A 266 12.99 -11.16 -11.97
C ILE A 266 12.13 -10.20 -11.12
N GLY A 267 11.59 -10.69 -10.00
CA GLY A 267 10.78 -9.89 -9.09
C GLY A 267 11.54 -8.70 -8.52
N MET A 268 12.82 -8.88 -8.20
CA MET A 268 13.71 -7.81 -7.74
C MET A 268 13.79 -6.65 -8.74
N VAL A 269 14.14 -6.94 -10.00
CA VAL A 269 14.29 -5.90 -11.03
C VAL A 269 12.95 -5.25 -11.35
N ALA A 270 11.91 -6.05 -11.60
CA ALA A 270 10.59 -5.56 -11.96
C ALA A 270 9.97 -4.70 -10.84
N SER A 271 10.03 -5.14 -9.58
CA SER A 271 9.50 -4.37 -8.45
C SER A 271 10.28 -3.09 -8.20
N THR A 272 11.59 -3.09 -8.43
CA THR A 272 12.42 -1.89 -8.28
C THR A 272 12.06 -0.83 -9.32
N ILE A 273 11.95 -1.23 -10.60
CA ILE A 273 11.53 -0.31 -11.69
C ILE A 273 10.11 0.21 -11.42
N PHE A 274 9.20 -0.68 -11.01
CA PHE A 274 7.84 -0.32 -10.63
C PHE A 274 7.83 0.72 -9.50
N SER A 275 8.66 0.53 -8.48
CA SER A 275 8.81 1.45 -7.35
C SER A 275 9.34 2.82 -7.76
N ILE A 276 10.37 2.87 -8.61
CA ILE A 276 10.94 4.15 -9.10
C ILE A 276 9.84 4.95 -9.81
N LEU A 277 9.08 4.29 -10.69
CA LEU A 277 8.02 4.92 -11.46
C LEU A 277 6.89 5.41 -10.54
N ILE A 278 6.37 4.54 -9.67
CA ILE A 278 5.22 4.84 -8.82
C ILE A 278 5.55 5.90 -7.76
N ALA A 279 6.60 5.69 -6.98
CA ALA A 279 7.00 6.63 -5.94
C ALA A 279 7.47 7.96 -6.53
N GLY A 280 8.28 7.91 -7.60
CA GLY A 280 8.82 9.10 -8.25
C GLY A 280 7.72 10.04 -8.73
N VAL A 281 6.74 9.51 -9.47
CA VAL A 281 5.63 10.32 -9.97
C VAL A 281 4.70 10.76 -8.86
N ALA A 282 4.45 9.95 -7.83
CA ALA A 282 3.61 10.37 -6.70
C ALA A 282 4.20 11.58 -5.96
N TYR A 283 5.49 11.54 -5.59
CA TYR A 283 6.14 12.67 -4.92
C TYR A 283 6.29 13.89 -5.84
N PHE A 284 6.59 13.68 -7.12
CA PHE A 284 6.60 14.75 -8.14
C PHE A 284 5.23 15.45 -8.23
N THR A 285 4.16 14.67 -8.30
CA THR A 285 2.78 15.19 -8.36
C THR A 285 2.45 16.01 -7.11
N GLY A 286 2.80 15.50 -5.93
CA GLY A 286 2.63 16.21 -4.67
C GLY A 286 3.37 17.55 -4.60
N ALA A 287 4.62 17.58 -5.07
CA ALA A 287 5.44 18.79 -5.11
C ALA A 287 4.85 19.87 -6.02
N THR A 288 4.36 19.44 -7.18
CA THR A 288 3.85 20.30 -8.25
C THR A 288 2.41 20.75 -8.05
N ALA A 289 1.62 20.05 -7.22
CA ALA A 289 0.21 20.37 -6.95
C ALA A 289 -0.03 21.86 -6.65
N ARG A 290 0.88 22.52 -5.93
CA ARG A 290 0.78 23.95 -5.56
C ARG A 290 0.72 24.92 -6.74
N LEU A 291 1.19 24.50 -7.92
CA LEU A 291 1.14 25.32 -9.12
C LEU A 291 -0.26 25.34 -9.76
N PHE A 292 -1.11 24.40 -9.36
CA PHE A 292 -2.42 24.18 -9.97
C PHE A 292 -3.56 24.45 -8.99
N ILE A 293 -3.32 24.32 -7.68
CA ILE A 293 -4.36 24.52 -6.66
C ILE A 293 -4.03 25.71 -5.76
N SER A 294 -5.05 26.53 -5.51
CA SER A 294 -5.02 27.68 -4.62
C SER A 294 -6.28 27.70 -3.74
N PRO A 295 -6.30 28.49 -2.65
CA PRO A 295 -7.52 28.64 -1.84
C PRO A 295 -8.74 29.11 -2.64
N GLU A 296 -8.53 29.87 -3.72
CA GLU A 296 -9.58 30.41 -4.58
C GLU A 296 -10.18 29.33 -5.49
N ASN A 297 -9.33 28.54 -6.14
CA ASN A 297 -9.82 27.55 -7.10
C ASN A 297 -10.18 26.22 -6.43
N ALA A 298 -9.53 25.84 -5.32
CA ALA A 298 -9.69 24.56 -4.64
C ALA A 298 -9.92 24.75 -3.13
N PRO A 299 -11.02 25.41 -2.71
CA PRO A 299 -11.25 25.73 -1.30
C PRO A 299 -11.29 24.51 -0.39
N ALA A 300 -11.70 23.33 -0.89
CA ALA A 300 -11.71 22.10 -0.11
C ALA A 300 -10.30 21.59 0.29
N ALA A 301 -9.26 22.02 -0.44
CA ALA A 301 -7.86 21.69 -0.14
C ALA A 301 -7.23 22.63 0.90
N PHE A 302 -7.94 23.68 1.34
CA PHE A 302 -7.42 24.68 2.26
C PHE A 302 -8.41 24.96 3.40
N LYS A 303 -7.89 25.14 4.61
CA LYS A 303 -8.67 25.58 5.78
C LYS A 303 -7.95 26.76 6.40
N ASN A 304 -8.62 27.92 6.44
CA ASN A 304 -8.05 29.18 6.93
C ASN A 304 -6.71 29.54 6.23
N GLY A 305 -6.66 29.35 4.91
CA GLY A 305 -5.45 29.60 4.10
C GLY A 305 -4.33 28.56 4.27
N LYS A 306 -4.48 27.57 5.16
CA LYS A 306 -3.49 26.50 5.36
C LYS A 306 -3.88 25.24 4.57
N PRO A 307 -2.92 24.49 4.03
CA PRO A 307 -3.20 23.27 3.28
C PRO A 307 -3.81 22.19 4.18
N VAL A 308 -4.84 21.53 3.67
CA VAL A 308 -5.36 20.27 4.20
C VAL A 308 -4.68 19.15 3.42
N PHE A 309 -3.57 18.64 3.95
CA PHE A 309 -2.65 17.79 3.18
C PHE A 309 -3.29 16.59 2.47
N ASP A 310 -4.21 15.90 3.14
CA ASP A 310 -4.88 14.71 2.58
C ASP A 310 -5.92 15.06 1.48
N ALA A 311 -6.23 16.35 1.28
CA ALA A 311 -7.12 16.83 0.23
C ALA A 311 -6.38 17.46 -0.96
N LEU A 312 -5.10 17.82 -0.80
CA LEU A 312 -4.32 18.51 -1.85
C LEU A 312 -4.25 17.70 -3.15
N VAL A 313 -3.78 16.45 -3.09
CA VAL A 313 -3.65 15.62 -4.29
C VAL A 313 -5.01 15.25 -4.88
N PRO A 314 -6.03 14.80 -4.11
CA PRO A 314 -7.36 14.57 -4.65
C PRO A 314 -7.94 15.76 -5.43
N GLU A 315 -7.83 16.98 -4.88
CA GLU A 315 -8.30 18.21 -5.52
C GLU A 315 -7.46 18.60 -6.74
N PHE A 316 -6.14 18.40 -6.68
CA PHE A 316 -5.26 18.56 -7.83
C PHE A 316 -5.66 17.62 -8.97
N LEU A 317 -5.90 16.34 -8.69
CA LEU A 317 -6.28 15.35 -9.68
C LEU A 317 -7.64 15.64 -10.32
N ALA A 318 -8.59 16.14 -9.53
CA ALA A 318 -9.89 16.57 -10.04
C ALA A 318 -9.77 17.84 -10.91
N LYS A 319 -8.86 18.75 -10.52
CA LYS A 319 -8.49 20.03 -11.16
C LYS A 319 -7.78 19.94 -12.51
N ALA A 320 -6.57 19.40 -12.45
CA ALA A 320 -5.52 19.62 -13.43
C ALA A 320 -5.42 18.50 -14.47
N VAL A 321 -6.10 17.38 -14.24
CA VAL A 321 -6.08 16.23 -15.13
C VAL A 321 -7.29 16.31 -16.07
N PRO A 322 -7.11 16.19 -17.39
CA PRO A 322 -8.21 16.14 -18.35
C PRO A 322 -9.27 15.09 -17.95
N GLU A 323 -10.55 15.41 -18.14
CA GLU A 323 -11.65 14.58 -17.63
C GLU A 323 -11.57 13.12 -18.11
N GLY A 324 -11.17 12.90 -19.38
CA GLY A 324 -10.99 11.56 -19.95
C GLY A 324 -9.86 10.74 -19.31
N LEU A 325 -8.82 11.39 -18.78
CA LEU A 325 -7.67 10.74 -18.13
C LEU A 325 -7.87 10.60 -16.62
N SER A 326 -8.73 11.42 -16.01
CA SER A 326 -9.03 11.41 -14.58
C SER A 326 -9.46 10.02 -14.08
N ILE A 327 -10.14 9.26 -14.94
CA ILE A 327 -10.61 7.92 -14.57
C ILE A 327 -9.48 6.89 -14.46
N LEU A 328 -8.46 6.98 -15.30
CA LEU A 328 -7.34 6.05 -15.24
C LEU A 328 -6.51 6.29 -13.98
N ILE A 329 -6.40 7.56 -13.55
CA ILE A 329 -5.71 7.93 -12.31
C ILE A 329 -6.53 7.50 -11.09
N LEU A 330 -7.85 7.65 -11.14
CA LEU A 330 -8.75 7.11 -10.12
C LEU A 330 -8.55 5.59 -9.99
N LEU A 331 -8.55 4.85 -11.11
CA LEU A 331 -8.31 3.42 -11.13
C LEU A 331 -6.91 3.05 -10.61
N LEU A 332 -5.89 3.87 -10.88
CA LEU A 332 -4.55 3.70 -10.33
C LEU A 332 -4.56 3.73 -8.79
N VAL A 333 -5.16 4.75 -8.18
CA VAL A 333 -5.16 4.87 -6.71
C VAL A 333 -6.03 3.77 -6.08
N ILE A 334 -7.17 3.43 -6.70
CA ILE A 334 -8.03 2.34 -6.24
C ILE A 334 -7.29 1.00 -6.31
N SER A 335 -6.65 0.69 -7.44
CA SER A 335 -5.89 -0.54 -7.65
C SER A 335 -4.78 -0.70 -6.61
N ALA A 336 -3.98 0.35 -6.41
CA ALA A 336 -2.91 0.39 -5.40
C ALA A 336 -3.46 0.12 -3.99
N SER A 337 -4.54 0.79 -3.63
CA SER A 337 -5.16 0.69 -2.31
C SER A 337 -5.79 -0.67 -2.07
N MET A 338 -6.48 -1.24 -3.06
CA MET A 338 -7.14 -2.53 -2.96
C MET A 338 -6.15 -3.67 -2.82
N SER A 339 -5.02 -3.63 -3.54
CA SER A 339 -3.93 -4.60 -3.35
C SER A 339 -3.36 -4.54 -1.94
N THR A 340 -3.09 -3.33 -1.45
CA THR A 340 -2.57 -3.10 -0.10
C THR A 340 -3.55 -3.56 0.99
N LEU A 341 -4.83 -3.16 0.89
CA LEU A 341 -5.89 -3.59 1.82
C LEU A 341 -5.98 -5.11 1.87
N ALA A 342 -5.89 -5.78 0.72
CA ALA A 342 -5.95 -7.22 0.65
C ALA A 342 -4.82 -7.90 1.41
N ALA A 343 -3.59 -7.42 1.25
CA ALA A 343 -2.43 -7.96 1.94
C ALA A 343 -2.52 -7.74 3.47
N LEU A 344 -2.88 -6.52 3.90
CA LEU A 344 -2.98 -6.17 5.32
C LEU A 344 -4.05 -6.98 6.05
N VAL A 345 -5.24 -7.10 5.45
CA VAL A 345 -6.36 -7.83 6.03
C VAL A 345 -6.05 -9.33 6.06
N LEU A 346 -5.49 -9.90 4.99
CA LEU A 346 -5.15 -11.32 4.94
C LEU A 346 -4.15 -11.69 6.05
N ILE A 347 -3.11 -10.88 6.23
CA ILE A 347 -2.07 -11.15 7.23
C ILE A 347 -2.59 -10.96 8.65
N SER A 348 -3.31 -9.87 8.91
CA SER A 348 -3.91 -9.63 10.23
C SER A 348 -4.89 -10.73 10.61
N SER A 349 -5.62 -11.26 9.63
CA SER A 349 -6.56 -12.36 9.87
C SER A 349 -5.84 -13.67 10.14
N SER A 350 -4.70 -13.91 9.46
CA SER A 350 -3.89 -15.10 9.71
C SER A 350 -3.24 -15.12 11.09
N THR A 351 -2.85 -13.96 11.64
CA THR A 351 -2.24 -13.93 12.97
C THR A 351 -3.24 -14.36 14.04
N VAL A 352 -4.51 -13.97 13.89
CA VAL A 352 -5.56 -14.44 14.81
C VAL A 352 -5.92 -15.90 14.55
N SER A 353 -6.18 -16.28 13.30
CA SER A 353 -6.72 -17.63 13.00
C SER A 353 -5.67 -18.73 13.13
N LYS A 354 -4.44 -18.49 12.68
CA LYS A 354 -3.38 -19.49 12.62
C LYS A 354 -2.42 -19.36 13.79
N ASP A 355 -1.84 -18.17 13.96
CA ASP A 355 -0.75 -17.98 14.91
C ASP A 355 -1.24 -17.98 16.37
N VAL A 356 -2.49 -17.55 16.62
CA VAL A 356 -3.12 -17.62 17.95
C VAL A 356 -4.06 -18.81 18.07
N TYR A 357 -5.14 -18.85 17.29
CA TYR A 357 -6.21 -19.83 17.48
C TYR A 357 -5.77 -21.27 17.18
N HIS A 358 -5.25 -21.55 15.98
CA HIS A 358 -4.77 -22.90 15.66
C HIS A 358 -3.60 -23.31 16.56
N ARG A 359 -2.62 -22.42 16.77
CA ARG A 359 -1.39 -22.74 17.51
C ARG A 359 -1.62 -23.04 19.00
N PHE A 360 -2.45 -22.24 19.68
CA PHE A 360 -2.56 -22.27 21.14
C PHE A 360 -3.94 -22.68 21.67
N ILE A 361 -5.00 -22.53 20.89
CA ILE A 361 -6.37 -22.81 21.34
C ILE A 361 -6.86 -24.17 20.80
N ASN A 362 -6.70 -24.43 19.50
CA ASN A 362 -7.17 -25.66 18.86
C ASN A 362 -6.24 -26.10 17.72
N ASN A 363 -5.22 -26.88 18.07
CA ASN A 363 -4.23 -27.45 17.16
C ASN A 363 -4.74 -28.60 16.28
N LYS A 364 -6.02 -28.97 16.41
CA LYS A 364 -6.70 -29.99 15.59
C LYS A 364 -7.78 -29.38 14.71
N ALA A 365 -7.86 -28.05 14.61
CA ALA A 365 -8.86 -27.41 13.77
C ALA A 365 -8.60 -27.73 12.29
N SER A 366 -9.63 -28.19 11.57
CA SER A 366 -9.52 -28.51 10.16
C SER A 366 -9.32 -27.26 9.29
N ASP A 367 -8.72 -27.42 8.12
CA ASP A 367 -8.50 -26.34 7.14
C ASP A 367 -9.79 -25.56 6.84
N LYS A 368 -10.93 -26.26 6.68
CA LYS A 368 -12.23 -25.61 6.46
C LYS A 368 -12.60 -24.66 7.59
N ARG A 369 -12.34 -25.06 8.85
CA ARG A 369 -12.61 -24.22 10.03
C ARG A 369 -11.65 -23.03 10.10
N LEU A 370 -10.37 -23.23 9.76
CA LEU A 370 -9.38 -22.16 9.71
C LEU A 370 -9.71 -21.13 8.62
N THR A 371 -10.17 -21.57 7.44
CA THR A 371 -10.60 -20.67 6.37
C THR A 371 -11.82 -19.84 6.78
N ILE A 372 -12.82 -20.44 7.44
CA ILE A 372 -13.98 -19.70 7.97
C ILE A 372 -13.53 -18.69 9.03
N MET A 373 -12.64 -19.09 9.93
CA MET A 373 -12.09 -18.20 10.95
C MET A 373 -11.37 -17.00 10.32
N MET A 374 -10.52 -17.24 9.31
CA MET A 374 -9.87 -16.16 8.56
C MET A 374 -10.88 -15.19 7.98
N ARG A 375 -11.97 -15.68 7.38
CA ARG A 375 -13.02 -14.81 6.80
C ARG A 375 -13.70 -13.93 7.86
N VAL A 376 -14.03 -14.51 9.02
CA VAL A 376 -14.62 -13.77 10.14
C VAL A 376 -13.64 -12.73 10.71
N CYS A 377 -12.38 -13.12 10.92
CA CYS A 377 -11.32 -12.21 11.35
C CYS A 377 -11.08 -11.09 10.34
N SER A 378 -11.14 -11.37 9.04
CA SER A 378 -11.03 -10.36 7.98
C SER A 378 -12.14 -9.32 8.09
N ALA A 379 -13.40 -9.75 8.20
CA ALA A 379 -14.53 -8.84 8.33
C ALA A 379 -14.43 -7.99 9.61
N PHE A 380 -14.04 -8.61 10.73
CA PHE A 380 -13.83 -7.90 11.99
C PHE A 380 -12.70 -6.87 11.91
N PHE A 381 -11.57 -7.23 11.33
CA PHE A 381 -10.43 -6.34 11.15
C PHE A 381 -10.74 -5.15 10.23
N VAL A 382 -11.48 -5.40 9.13
CA VAL A 382 -11.97 -4.33 8.25
C VAL A 382 -12.89 -3.38 9.03
N LEU A 383 -13.81 -3.91 9.84
CA LEU A 383 -14.71 -3.10 10.67
C LEU A 383 -13.94 -2.18 11.62
N LEU A 384 -12.96 -2.70 12.37
CA LEU A 384 -12.12 -1.88 13.27
C LEU A 384 -11.39 -0.76 12.51
N SER A 385 -10.86 -1.09 11.33
CA SER A 385 -10.15 -0.13 10.48
C SER A 385 -11.08 0.97 9.93
N VAL A 386 -12.31 0.61 9.55
CA VAL A 386 -13.35 1.56 9.13
C VAL A 386 -13.77 2.47 10.27
N ILE A 387 -13.97 1.92 11.48
CA ILE A 387 -14.29 2.70 12.68
C ILE A 387 -13.17 3.72 12.95
N MET A 388 -11.90 3.32 12.90
CA MET A 388 -10.78 4.25 13.07
C MET A 388 -10.74 5.33 11.97
N ALA A 389 -10.97 4.95 10.71
CA ALA A 389 -11.02 5.89 9.58
C ALA A 389 -12.21 6.85 9.65
N TYR A 390 -13.30 6.48 10.32
CA TYR A 390 -14.45 7.35 10.56
C TYR A 390 -14.09 8.52 11.48
N PHE A 391 -13.35 8.25 12.55
CA PHE A 391 -12.94 9.27 13.53
C PHE A 391 -11.85 10.22 13.02
N LYS A 392 -11.09 9.85 11.98
CA LYS A 392 -10.01 10.67 11.38
C LYS A 392 -9.05 11.25 12.44
N PRO A 393 -8.42 10.42 13.28
CA PRO A 393 -7.69 10.90 14.47
C PRO A 393 -6.47 11.77 14.14
N ALA A 394 -5.90 11.64 12.94
CA ALA A 394 -4.79 12.45 12.46
C ALA A 394 -4.74 12.41 10.91
N THR A 395 -3.73 13.05 10.31
CA THR A 395 -3.48 12.94 8.87
C THR A 395 -3.03 11.53 8.48
N ILE A 396 -3.25 11.16 7.23
CA ILE A 396 -2.89 9.84 6.68
C ILE A 396 -1.42 9.49 6.97
N VAL A 397 -0.50 10.44 6.76
CA VAL A 397 0.94 10.24 7.01
C VAL A 397 1.25 9.97 8.49
N SER A 398 0.59 10.68 9.40
CA SER A 398 0.81 10.49 10.84
C SER A 398 0.30 9.14 11.32
N ILE A 399 -0.88 8.71 10.84
CA ILE A 399 -1.44 7.40 11.16
C ILE A 399 -0.54 6.28 10.61
N LEU A 400 -0.05 6.42 9.37
CA LEU A 400 0.91 5.46 8.82
C LEU A 400 2.21 5.44 9.63
N GLY A 401 2.73 6.61 10.02
CA GLY A 401 3.96 6.73 10.78
C GLY A 401 3.94 5.92 12.09
N ILE A 402 2.80 5.90 12.79
CA ILE A 402 2.60 5.08 13.98
C ILE A 402 2.64 3.59 13.64
N SER A 403 1.90 3.17 12.60
CA SER A 403 1.90 1.78 12.14
C SER A 403 3.29 1.30 11.74
N TRP A 404 3.91 1.98 10.77
CA TRP A 404 5.18 1.58 10.19
C TRP A 404 6.33 1.72 11.17
N GLY A 405 6.34 2.79 11.96
CA GLY A 405 7.35 2.99 13.00
C GLY A 405 7.29 1.89 14.05
N SER A 406 6.10 1.50 14.51
CA SER A 406 5.95 0.46 15.54
C SER A 406 6.34 -0.93 15.00
N ILE A 407 5.91 -1.27 13.78
CA ILE A 407 6.25 -2.55 13.15
C ILE A 407 7.74 -2.62 12.81
N GLY A 408 8.30 -1.55 12.24
CA GLY A 408 9.73 -1.45 11.97
C GLY A 408 10.54 -1.62 13.25
N ALA A 409 10.20 -0.88 14.32
CA ALA A 409 10.89 -0.97 15.60
C ALA A 409 10.77 -2.36 16.24
N ALA A 410 9.59 -2.98 16.19
CA ALA A 410 9.36 -4.29 16.79
C ALA A 410 10.07 -5.43 16.05
N PHE A 411 10.16 -5.36 14.72
CA PHE A 411 10.52 -6.52 13.89
C PHE A 411 11.87 -6.42 13.19
N LEU A 412 12.41 -5.22 12.92
CA LEU A 412 13.69 -5.07 12.21
C LEU A 412 14.82 -5.79 12.95
N GLY A 413 14.93 -5.59 14.27
CA GLY A 413 15.96 -6.25 15.07
C GLY A 413 15.85 -7.77 15.03
N PRO A 414 14.69 -8.35 15.37
CA PRO A 414 14.48 -9.79 15.28
C PRO A 414 14.73 -10.38 13.88
N PHE A 415 14.44 -9.63 12.82
CA PHE A 415 14.65 -10.09 11.45
C PHE A 415 16.14 -10.09 11.05
N VAL A 416 16.87 -9.03 11.41
CA VAL A 416 18.26 -8.82 10.97
C VAL A 416 19.28 -9.57 11.84
N TRP A 417 19.11 -9.63 13.16
CA TRP A 417 20.19 -10.04 14.08
C TRP A 417 20.15 -11.46 14.63
N GLY A 418 19.04 -12.20 14.49
CA GLY A 418 18.90 -13.54 15.08
C GLY A 418 19.39 -14.71 14.27
#